data_AF-A0A453MYB7-F1
#
_entry.id   AF-A0A453MYB7-F1
#
_cell.length_a   1.000
_cell.length_b   1.000
_cell.length_c   1.000
_cell.angle_alpha   90.00
_cell.angle_beta   90.00
_cell.angle_gamma   90.00
#
_symmetry.space_group_name_H-M   'P 1'
#
loop_
_entity.id
_entity.type
_entity.pdbx_description
1 polymer ?
#
loop_
_entity_poly.entity_id
_entity_poly.type
_entity_poly.pdbx_seq_one_letter_code
_entity_poly.pdbx_strand_id
1 'polypeptide(L)'
;MGKASIGAAVFRAPGDDICHFQVVLVGNSDIQSTQAVASVYSSVTGLWGNLVSTALPSKDSGFPTMIYMGMPAVMVGASFYWLLINGDSQGILEFDLDRRSLSCIPMPVEDTDGMGHGNIWVMPAEGGGLGFLFLKCFCAQLWKMKTDCKGVSSWVLGISIDLDELLSLNSEMDPWIVGFAEDNNVVLLWTSVGVFTVQFESLQFKKLFESTYGWYHYYPFEGVYTADTGIGGGNDEAKLLLNT
;
A
#
# COMPACT_ATOMS: atom_id res chain seq x y z
N MET A 1 -10.00 23.99 -13.66
CA MET A 1 -9.55 22.72 -14.28
C MET A 1 -9.61 21.69 -13.18
N GLY A 2 -10.42 20.64 -13.33
CA GLY A 2 -10.53 19.61 -12.30
C GLY A 2 -9.24 18.78 -12.23
N LYS A 3 -8.72 18.52 -11.03
CA LYS A 3 -7.57 17.65 -10.79
C LYS A 3 -8.06 16.22 -10.57
N ALA A 4 -7.61 15.29 -11.41
CA ALA A 4 -7.84 13.86 -11.23
C ALA A 4 -6.65 13.21 -10.52
N SER A 5 -6.92 12.23 -9.65
CA SER A 5 -5.91 11.33 -9.09
C SER A 5 -5.93 10.03 -9.88
N ILE A 6 -4.76 9.54 -10.31
CA ILE A 6 -4.65 8.40 -11.24
C ILE A 6 -3.52 7.48 -10.77
N GLY A 7 -3.86 6.32 -10.23
CA GLY A 7 -2.93 5.24 -9.90
C GLY A 7 -2.81 4.22 -11.03
N ALA A 8 -1.64 3.59 -11.16
CA ALA A 8 -1.47 2.48 -12.09
C ALA A 8 -0.60 1.38 -11.49
N ALA A 9 -0.87 0.14 -11.86
CA ALA A 9 -0.04 -1.02 -11.53
C ALA A 9 0.17 -1.88 -12.78
N VAL A 10 1.38 -2.44 -12.93
CA VAL A 10 1.76 -3.30 -14.05
C VAL A 10 2.01 -4.70 -13.55
N PHE A 11 1.46 -5.70 -14.22
CA PHE A 11 1.70 -7.11 -13.91
C PHE A 11 1.80 -7.97 -15.17
N ARG A 12 2.39 -9.15 -15.04
CA ARG A 12 2.46 -10.17 -16.09
C ARG A 12 1.48 -11.30 -15.81
N ALA A 13 0.84 -11.78 -16.88
CA ALA A 13 0.00 -12.97 -16.81
C ALA A 13 0.88 -14.24 -16.71
N PRO A 14 0.43 -15.29 -16.02
CA PRO A 14 1.20 -16.51 -15.86
C PRO A 14 1.32 -17.28 -17.19
N GLY A 15 2.51 -17.83 -17.45
CA GLY A 15 2.73 -18.85 -18.50
C GLY A 15 3.04 -18.34 -19.91
N ASP A 16 3.30 -17.06 -20.12
CA ASP A 16 3.69 -16.54 -21.45
C ASP A 16 5.22 -16.51 -21.64
N ASP A 17 5.71 -17.24 -22.66
CA ASP A 17 7.09 -17.18 -23.20
C ASP A 17 7.41 -15.84 -23.90
N ILE A 18 6.43 -14.93 -23.95
CA ILE A 18 6.51 -13.58 -24.52
C ILE A 18 6.26 -12.58 -23.38
N CYS A 19 7.02 -11.49 -23.32
CA CYS A 19 6.92 -10.43 -22.30
C CYS A 19 5.59 -9.65 -22.35
N HIS A 20 4.45 -10.33 -22.29
CA HIS A 20 3.13 -9.73 -22.20
C HIS A 20 2.90 -9.19 -20.80
N PHE A 21 2.38 -7.97 -20.75
CA PHE A 21 1.99 -7.29 -19.53
C PHE A 21 0.58 -6.73 -19.64
N GLN A 22 -0.01 -6.50 -18.49
CA GLN A 22 -1.26 -5.79 -18.30
C GLN A 22 -1.02 -4.59 -17.39
N VAL A 23 -1.84 -3.55 -17.56
CA VAL A 23 -1.81 -2.36 -16.71
C VAL A 23 -3.19 -2.16 -16.12
N VAL A 24 -3.32 -2.20 -14.80
CA VAL A 24 -4.52 -1.75 -14.10
C VAL A 24 -4.37 -0.26 -13.87
N LEU A 25 -5.25 0.54 -14.48
CA LEU A 25 -5.33 1.98 -14.26
C LEU A 25 -6.53 2.24 -13.37
N VAL A 26 -6.32 2.91 -12.24
CA VAL A 26 -7.37 3.39 -11.35
C VAL A 26 -7.37 4.91 -11.34
N GLY A 27 -8.54 5.51 -11.24
CA GLY A 27 -8.62 6.96 -11.15
C GLY A 27 -9.90 7.44 -10.51
N ASN A 28 -9.85 8.65 -9.98
CA ASN A 28 -11.03 9.36 -9.53
C ASN A 28 -10.88 10.87 -9.81
N SER A 29 -11.98 11.52 -10.17
CA SER A 29 -12.00 12.95 -10.51
C SER A 29 -12.48 13.77 -9.32
N ASP A 30 -11.97 14.98 -9.15
CA ASP A 30 -12.52 15.97 -8.23
C ASP A 30 -13.93 16.47 -8.58
N ILE A 31 -14.37 16.32 -9.84
CA ILE A 31 -15.74 16.65 -10.30
C ILE A 31 -16.71 15.49 -9.99
N GLN A 32 -16.22 14.26 -9.98
CA GLN A 32 -16.97 13.04 -9.62
C GLN A 32 -16.26 12.30 -8.48
N SER A 33 -15.95 13.03 -7.40
CA SER A 33 -15.18 12.53 -6.25
C SER A 33 -15.87 11.42 -5.48
N THR A 34 -17.12 11.13 -5.83
CA THR A 34 -17.95 10.08 -5.26
C THR A 34 -17.73 8.72 -5.90
N GLN A 35 -16.90 8.59 -6.94
CA GLN A 35 -16.64 7.31 -7.61
C GLN A 35 -15.17 7.14 -7.98
N ALA A 36 -14.68 5.91 -7.82
CA ALA A 36 -13.44 5.45 -8.42
C ALA A 36 -13.77 4.62 -9.65
N VAL A 37 -12.92 4.73 -10.67
CA VAL A 37 -13.02 3.97 -11.91
C VAL A 37 -11.73 3.19 -12.15
N ALA A 38 -11.84 2.06 -12.83
CA ALA A 38 -10.70 1.28 -13.25
C ALA A 38 -10.89 0.72 -14.67
N SER A 39 -9.78 0.56 -15.38
CA SER A 39 -9.72 -0.20 -16.62
C SER A 39 -8.39 -0.94 -16.70
N VAL A 40 -8.38 -2.04 -17.44
CA VAL A 40 -7.20 -2.89 -17.62
C VAL A 40 -6.75 -2.83 -19.08
N TYR A 41 -5.52 -2.41 -19.31
CA TYR A 41 -4.86 -2.52 -20.61
C TYR A 41 -4.26 -3.91 -20.78
N SER A 42 -4.34 -4.46 -21.99
CA SER A 42 -3.62 -5.67 -22.38
C SER A 42 -2.64 -5.39 -23.51
N SER A 43 -1.37 -5.72 -23.31
CA SER A 43 -0.35 -5.65 -24.36
C SER A 43 -0.57 -6.64 -25.50
N VAL A 44 -1.31 -7.73 -25.27
CA VAL A 44 -1.65 -8.73 -26.30
C VAL A 44 -2.61 -8.14 -27.32
N THR A 45 -3.66 -7.47 -26.85
CA THR A 45 -4.68 -6.88 -27.72
C THR A 45 -4.38 -5.43 -28.10
N GLY A 46 -3.52 -4.75 -27.35
CA GLY A 46 -3.27 -3.32 -27.48
C GLY A 46 -4.45 -2.44 -27.05
N LEU A 47 -5.42 -3.00 -26.32
CA LEU A 47 -6.68 -2.33 -25.99
C LEU A 47 -6.89 -2.24 -24.48
N TRP A 48 -7.62 -1.18 -24.08
CA TRP A 48 -8.21 -1.06 -22.75
C TRP A 48 -9.51 -1.86 -22.68
N GLY A 49 -9.71 -2.55 -21.56
CA GLY A 49 -10.95 -3.24 -21.24
C GLY A 49 -12.07 -2.28 -20.86
N ASN A 50 -13.25 -2.87 -20.59
CA ASN A 50 -14.41 -2.11 -20.12
C ASN A 50 -14.08 -1.37 -18.82
N LEU A 51 -14.61 -0.16 -18.70
CA LEU A 51 -14.51 0.62 -17.48
C LEU A 51 -15.41 -0.01 -16.41
N VAL A 52 -14.86 -0.19 -15.21
CA VAL A 52 -15.63 -0.54 -14.02
C VAL A 52 -15.54 0.58 -13.01
N SER A 53 -16.55 0.70 -12.15
CA SER A 53 -16.60 1.77 -11.17
C SER A 53 -17.17 1.27 -9.85
N THR A 54 -16.82 1.99 -8.78
CA THR A 54 -17.42 1.80 -7.46
C THR A 54 -17.65 3.14 -6.79
N ALA A 55 -18.63 3.20 -5.90
CA ALA A 55 -18.87 4.38 -5.10
C ALA A 55 -17.77 4.51 -4.04
N LEU A 56 -17.20 5.71 -3.93
CA LEU A 56 -16.32 6.09 -2.85
C LEU A 56 -17.16 6.51 -1.64
N PRO A 57 -16.74 6.15 -0.42
CA PRO A 57 -17.41 6.62 0.78
C PRO A 57 -17.39 8.15 0.80
N SER A 58 -18.57 8.75 0.86
CA SER A 58 -18.75 10.18 1.10
C SER A 58 -18.72 10.39 2.61
N LYS A 59 -17.79 11.22 3.11
CA LYS A 59 -17.81 11.66 4.50
C LYS A 59 -18.22 13.13 4.59
N ASP A 60 -18.85 13.46 5.71
CA ASP A 60 -19.26 14.83 6.07
C ASP A 60 -18.07 15.79 6.31
N SER A 61 -16.83 15.32 6.08
CA SER A 61 -15.58 16.05 6.24
C SER A 61 -15.42 17.24 5.28
N GLY A 62 -16.24 17.33 4.23
CA GLY A 62 -16.15 18.37 3.20
C GLY A 62 -14.95 18.20 2.25
N PHE A 63 -14.13 17.18 2.44
CA PHE A 63 -13.02 16.82 1.55
C PHE A 63 -13.41 15.63 0.66
N PRO A 64 -12.99 15.63 -0.62
CA PRO A 64 -13.27 14.52 -1.50
C PRO A 64 -12.36 13.33 -1.19
N THR A 65 -12.91 12.12 -1.24
CA THR A 65 -12.11 10.88 -1.19
C THR A 65 -11.25 10.77 -2.44
N MET A 66 -9.95 10.53 -2.29
CA MET A 66 -8.96 10.49 -3.37
C MET A 66 -8.04 9.28 -3.25
N ILE A 67 -7.62 8.76 -4.40
CA ILE A 67 -6.56 7.74 -4.47
C ILE A 67 -5.23 8.41 -4.10
N TYR A 68 -4.53 7.87 -3.09
CA TYR A 68 -3.28 8.44 -2.62
C TYR A 68 -2.13 8.06 -3.55
N MET A 69 -1.64 9.07 -4.28
CA MET A 69 -0.57 8.92 -5.26
C MET A 69 0.83 8.83 -4.67
N GLY A 70 0.98 9.05 -3.37
CA GLY A 70 2.26 8.95 -2.69
C GLY A 70 2.73 7.51 -2.54
N MET A 71 1.84 6.54 -2.53
CA MET A 71 2.18 5.14 -2.33
C MET A 71 1.90 4.31 -3.59
N PRO A 72 2.74 3.31 -3.87
CA PRO A 72 2.46 2.40 -4.96
C PRO A 72 1.25 1.52 -4.63
N ALA A 73 0.67 0.90 -5.65
CA ALA A 73 -0.26 -0.21 -5.45
C ALA A 73 0.49 -1.39 -4.85
N VAL A 74 -0.19 -2.20 -4.04
CA VAL A 74 0.32 -3.52 -3.62
C VAL A 74 -0.53 -4.62 -4.22
N MET A 75 0.10 -5.70 -4.70
CA MET A 75 -0.61 -6.91 -5.09
C MET A 75 -0.64 -7.91 -3.93
N VAL A 76 -1.82 -8.42 -3.62
CA VAL A 76 -2.00 -9.53 -2.67
C VAL A 76 -2.97 -10.52 -3.30
N GLY A 77 -2.51 -11.76 -3.53
CA GLY A 77 -3.26 -12.74 -4.29
C GLY A 77 -3.60 -12.23 -5.69
N ALA A 78 -4.86 -12.38 -6.11
CA ALA A 78 -5.37 -11.91 -7.40
C ALA A 78 -5.97 -10.49 -7.34
N SER A 79 -5.52 -9.64 -6.41
CA SER A 79 -6.07 -8.30 -6.22
C SER A 79 -4.99 -7.25 -6.04
N PHE A 80 -5.27 -6.04 -6.53
CA PHE A 80 -4.47 -4.85 -6.26
C PHE A 80 -5.15 -3.92 -5.26
N TYR A 81 -4.34 -3.27 -4.44
CA TYR A 81 -4.81 -2.39 -3.39
C TYR A 81 -4.14 -1.02 -3.44
N TRP A 82 -4.94 0.04 -3.28
CA TRP A 82 -4.48 1.43 -3.15
C TRP A 82 -5.03 2.07 -1.88
N LEU A 83 -4.23 2.92 -1.26
CA LEU A 83 -4.70 3.75 -0.16
C LEU A 83 -5.65 4.83 -0.68
N LEU A 84 -6.80 4.97 -0.03
CA LEU A 84 -7.73 6.08 -0.20
C LEU A 84 -7.55 7.06 0.96
N ILE A 85 -7.55 8.35 0.65
CA ILE A 85 -7.49 9.44 1.62
C ILE A 85 -8.74 10.31 1.49
N ASN A 86 -9.36 10.66 2.62
CA ASN A 86 -10.44 11.63 2.69
C ASN A 86 -10.31 12.42 4.00
N GLY A 87 -9.64 13.57 3.95
CA GLY A 87 -9.36 14.38 5.15
C GLY A 87 -8.70 13.52 6.22
N ASP A 88 -9.43 13.28 7.32
CA ASP A 88 -8.97 12.50 8.48
C ASP A 88 -9.31 11.01 8.39
N SER A 89 -9.97 10.55 7.33
CA SER A 89 -10.35 9.16 7.14
C SER A 89 -9.58 8.49 6.01
N GLN A 90 -9.34 7.19 6.19
CA GLN A 90 -8.54 6.37 5.30
C GLN A 90 -9.32 5.10 4.94
N GLY A 91 -9.19 4.67 3.69
CA GLY A 91 -9.80 3.45 3.17
C GLY A 91 -8.83 2.73 2.25
N ILE A 92 -9.19 1.54 1.78
CA ILE A 92 -8.42 0.83 0.77
C ILE A 92 -9.33 0.57 -0.43
N LEU A 93 -8.87 0.95 -1.62
CA LEU A 93 -9.49 0.59 -2.88
C LEU A 93 -8.92 -0.76 -3.32
N GLU A 94 -9.79 -1.73 -3.57
CA GLU A 94 -9.43 -3.04 -4.11
C GLU A 94 -9.85 -3.13 -5.57
N PHE A 95 -8.96 -3.65 -6.42
CA PHE A 95 -9.29 -4.15 -7.74
C PHE A 95 -9.05 -5.66 -7.81
N ASP A 96 -10.13 -6.43 -7.88
CA ASP A 96 -10.11 -7.89 -8.04
C ASP A 96 -9.88 -8.22 -9.53
N LEU A 97 -8.78 -8.90 -9.84
CA LEU A 97 -8.39 -9.26 -11.22
C LEU A 97 -9.33 -10.30 -11.84
N ASP A 98 -9.81 -11.26 -11.03
CA ASP A 98 -10.63 -12.38 -11.48
C ASP A 98 -12.04 -11.92 -11.83
N ARG A 99 -12.64 -11.14 -10.92
CA ARG A 99 -13.98 -10.57 -11.07
C ARG A 99 -13.99 -9.32 -11.93
N ARG A 100 -12.83 -8.69 -12.11
CA ARG A 100 -12.67 -7.36 -12.74
C ARG A 100 -13.59 -6.34 -12.10
N SER A 101 -13.55 -6.23 -10.78
CA SER A 101 -14.44 -5.36 -10.01
C SER A 101 -13.66 -4.48 -9.06
N LEU A 102 -14.20 -3.29 -8.81
CA LEU A 102 -13.71 -2.37 -7.79
C LEU A 102 -14.54 -2.48 -6.51
N SER A 103 -13.88 -2.50 -5.36
CA SER A 103 -14.51 -2.49 -4.05
C SER A 103 -13.77 -1.53 -3.12
N CYS A 104 -14.44 -1.05 -2.08
CA CYS A 104 -13.85 -0.22 -1.03
C CYS A 104 -13.84 -1.00 0.27
N ILE A 105 -12.68 -1.10 0.90
CA ILE A 105 -12.49 -1.76 2.19
C ILE A 105 -12.30 -0.66 3.24
N PRO A 106 -13.19 -0.56 4.25
CA PRO A 106 -13.03 0.40 5.34
C PRO A 106 -11.84 0.00 6.23
N MET A 107 -11.11 0.99 6.76
CA MET A 107 -10.04 0.77 7.74
C MET A 107 -10.58 0.91 9.16
N PRO A 108 -9.99 0.22 10.16
CA PRO A 108 -10.47 0.23 11.54
C PRO A 108 -10.06 1.49 12.33
N VAL A 109 -9.37 2.44 11.71
CA VAL A 109 -8.61 3.52 12.38
C VAL A 109 -9.48 4.75 12.70
N GLU A 110 -10.79 4.69 12.42
CA GLU A 110 -11.69 5.86 12.48
C GLU A 110 -12.11 6.29 13.90
N ASP A 111 -11.96 5.43 14.92
CA ASP A 111 -12.66 5.57 16.22
C ASP A 111 -11.78 5.92 17.43
N THR A 112 -10.54 6.33 17.20
CA THR A 112 -9.62 6.68 18.28
C THR A 112 -9.45 8.19 18.36
N ASP A 113 -10.14 8.79 19.33
CA ASP A 113 -9.97 10.19 19.76
C ASP A 113 -8.47 10.47 19.95
N GLY A 114 -7.88 11.23 19.01
CA GLY A 114 -6.45 11.52 19.00
C GLY A 114 -5.60 10.72 18.01
N MET A 115 -6.16 10.01 17.02
CA MET A 115 -5.43 9.28 15.96
C MET A 115 -5.51 9.90 14.55
N GLY A 116 -6.15 11.05 14.37
CA GLY A 116 -6.01 11.84 13.13
C GLY A 116 -4.55 12.26 12.93
N HIS A 117 -4.01 12.15 11.71
CA HIS A 117 -2.61 12.40 11.31
C HIS A 117 -1.59 11.25 11.44
N GLY A 118 -2.01 9.99 11.62
CA GLY A 118 -1.10 8.85 11.46
C GLY A 118 -0.81 8.54 9.99
N ASN A 119 0.39 8.04 9.68
CA ASN A 119 0.77 7.62 8.34
C ASN A 119 0.55 6.11 8.17
N ILE A 120 -0.05 5.72 7.05
CA ILE A 120 -0.42 4.33 6.75
C ILE A 120 0.40 3.82 5.58
N TRP A 121 0.78 2.55 5.63
CA TRP A 121 1.32 1.82 4.49
C TRP A 121 0.55 0.53 4.22
N VAL A 122 -0.07 0.36 3.05
CA VAL A 122 -0.74 -0.89 2.66
C VAL A 122 0.33 -1.87 2.18
N MET A 123 0.29 -3.10 2.69
CA MET A 123 1.33 -4.11 2.43
C MET A 123 0.77 -5.53 2.55
N PRO A 124 1.48 -6.56 2.04
CA PRO A 124 1.14 -7.94 2.36
C PRO A 124 1.36 -8.17 3.86
N ALA A 125 0.45 -8.91 4.48
CA ALA A 125 0.59 -9.40 5.84
C ALA A 125 1.31 -10.76 5.85
N GLU A 126 1.91 -11.09 7.00
CA GLU A 126 2.39 -12.45 7.27
C GLU A 126 1.29 -13.49 6.94
N GLY A 127 1.66 -14.51 6.16
CA GLY A 127 0.74 -15.52 5.66
C GLY A 127 0.09 -15.18 4.31
N GLY A 128 0.51 -14.09 3.66
CA GLY A 128 0.14 -13.75 2.28
C GLY A 128 -1.24 -13.08 2.14
N GLY A 129 -1.81 -12.59 3.24
CA GLY A 129 -3.08 -11.85 3.24
C GLY A 129 -2.89 -10.34 3.12
N LEU A 130 -3.99 -9.59 3.03
CA LEU A 130 -3.95 -8.13 3.01
C LEU A 130 -3.61 -7.58 4.40
N GLY A 131 -2.69 -6.62 4.46
CA GLY A 131 -2.32 -5.93 5.69
C GLY A 131 -2.08 -4.44 5.49
N PHE A 132 -1.85 -3.76 6.60
CA PHE A 132 -1.30 -2.42 6.59
C PHE A 132 -0.51 -2.14 7.87
N LEU A 133 0.48 -1.28 7.74
CA LEU A 133 1.18 -0.66 8.86
C LEU A 133 0.55 0.69 9.15
N PHE A 134 0.13 0.91 10.39
CA PHE A 134 -0.26 2.21 10.90
C PHE A 134 0.85 2.74 11.80
N LEU A 135 1.22 4.00 11.64
CA LEU A 135 2.24 4.64 12.44
C LEU A 135 1.77 6.01 12.93
N LYS A 136 1.93 6.24 14.24
CA LYS A 136 1.68 7.54 14.87
C LYS A 136 2.42 7.64 16.20
N CYS A 137 3.05 8.79 16.48
CA CYS A 137 3.71 9.05 17.77
C CYS A 137 4.62 7.89 18.21
N PHE A 138 5.47 7.40 17.30
CA PHE A 138 6.37 6.26 17.48
C PHE A 138 5.70 4.89 17.71
N CYS A 139 4.38 4.83 17.84
CA CYS A 139 3.63 3.58 17.93
C CYS A 139 3.33 3.04 16.53
N ALA A 140 3.96 1.91 16.21
CA ALA A 140 3.76 1.19 14.97
C ALA A 140 2.86 -0.02 15.18
N GLN A 141 1.78 -0.12 14.39
CA GLN A 141 0.79 -1.18 14.49
C GLN A 141 0.62 -1.91 13.16
N LEU A 142 0.90 -3.21 13.15
CA LEU A 142 0.70 -4.06 12.00
C LEU A 142 -0.67 -4.73 12.08
N TRP A 143 -1.53 -4.39 11.12
CA TRP A 143 -2.88 -4.92 11.01
C TRP A 143 -2.98 -5.90 9.85
N LYS A 144 -3.78 -6.95 10.02
CA LYS A 144 -4.04 -7.95 8.99
C LYS A 144 -5.51 -8.24 8.83
N MET A 145 -5.93 -8.45 7.59
CA MET A 145 -7.27 -8.90 7.26
C MET A 145 -7.39 -10.39 7.55
N LYS A 146 -8.39 -10.80 8.32
CA LYS A 146 -8.67 -12.20 8.62
C LYS A 146 -10.11 -12.52 8.23
N THR A 147 -10.26 -13.61 7.47
CA THR A 147 -11.56 -14.18 7.14
C THR A 147 -11.90 -15.30 8.11
N ASP A 148 -13.09 -15.26 8.70
CA ASP A 148 -13.57 -16.30 9.59
C ASP A 148 -14.14 -17.51 8.84
N CYS A 149 -14.56 -18.55 9.57
CA CYS A 149 -15.14 -19.77 8.97
C CYS A 149 -16.48 -19.53 8.26
N LYS A 150 -17.10 -18.35 8.45
CA LYS A 150 -18.34 -17.94 7.78
C LYS A 150 -18.06 -17.07 6.55
N GLY A 151 -16.79 -16.83 6.21
CA GLY A 151 -16.40 -16.00 5.07
C GLY A 151 -16.44 -14.50 5.36
N VAL A 152 -16.55 -14.09 6.63
CA VAL A 152 -16.58 -12.67 7.01
C VAL A 152 -15.15 -12.20 7.25
N SER A 153 -14.73 -11.19 6.49
CA SER A 153 -13.41 -10.56 6.61
C SER A 153 -13.46 -9.40 7.61
N SER A 154 -12.48 -9.37 8.51
CA SER A 154 -12.33 -8.32 9.53
C SER A 154 -10.87 -8.01 9.82
N TRP A 155 -10.60 -6.77 10.22
CA TRP A 155 -9.26 -6.35 10.62
C TRP A 155 -8.91 -6.84 12.02
N VAL A 156 -7.70 -7.36 12.17
CA VAL A 156 -7.15 -7.80 13.46
C VAL A 156 -5.78 -7.15 13.63
N LEU A 157 -5.56 -6.53 14.79
CA LEU A 157 -4.24 -6.05 15.19
C LEU A 157 -3.33 -7.25 15.44
N GLY A 158 -2.23 -7.34 14.69
CA GLY A 158 -1.24 -8.41 14.82
C GLY A 158 -0.15 -8.06 15.82
N ILE A 159 0.61 -7.00 15.53
CA ILE A 159 1.76 -6.53 16.31
C ILE A 159 1.61 -5.04 16.61
N SER A 160 2.05 -4.63 17.80
CA SER A 160 2.21 -3.22 18.18
C SER A 160 3.61 -3.03 18.77
N ILE A 161 4.33 -2.01 18.31
CA ILE A 161 5.72 -1.75 18.67
C ILE A 161 5.89 -0.27 19.03
N ASP A 162 6.63 -0.01 20.10
CA ASP A 162 7.20 1.30 20.37
C ASP A 162 8.53 1.45 19.62
N LEU A 163 8.53 2.31 18.60
CA LEU A 163 9.72 2.55 17.79
C LEU A 163 10.78 3.38 18.51
N ASP A 164 10.41 4.20 19.49
CA ASP A 164 11.40 4.96 20.25
C ASP A 164 12.21 4.00 21.13
N GLU A 165 11.56 3.03 21.76
CA GLU A 165 12.26 1.96 22.49
C GLU A 165 13.10 1.09 21.55
N LEU A 166 12.52 0.65 20.43
CA LEU A 166 13.21 -0.25 19.49
C LEU A 166 14.46 0.40 18.86
N LEU A 167 14.34 1.67 18.43
CA LEU A 167 15.38 2.36 17.66
C LEU A 167 16.20 3.34 18.50
N SER A 168 15.83 3.58 19.77
CA SER A 168 16.48 4.53 20.68
C SER A 168 16.56 5.96 20.11
N LEU A 169 15.46 6.48 19.57
CA LEU A 169 15.43 7.72 18.79
C LEU A 169 15.54 8.99 19.65
N ASN A 170 15.07 8.96 20.91
CA ASN A 170 15.10 10.09 21.85
C ASN A 170 14.70 11.42 21.17
N SER A 171 13.63 11.39 20.38
CA SER A 171 13.25 12.45 19.46
C SER A 171 11.79 12.83 19.63
N GLU A 172 11.47 14.12 19.53
CA GLU A 172 10.08 14.60 19.52
C GLU A 172 9.46 14.60 18.10
N MET A 173 10.27 14.33 17.06
CA MET A 173 9.78 14.26 15.68
C MET A 173 9.26 12.86 15.34
N ASP A 174 7.97 12.78 15.05
CA ASP A 174 7.32 11.54 14.64
C ASP A 174 8.00 10.91 13.43
N PRO A 175 8.24 9.59 13.46
CA PRO A 175 8.80 8.86 12.33
C PRO A 175 7.77 8.74 11.20
N TRP A 176 8.26 8.55 9.96
CA TRP A 176 7.42 8.47 8.77
C TRP A 176 7.77 7.25 7.93
N ILE A 177 6.76 6.52 7.47
CA ILE A 177 6.95 5.41 6.53
C ILE A 177 7.18 6.03 5.16
N VAL A 178 8.34 5.73 4.58
CA VAL A 178 8.77 6.31 3.31
C VAL A 178 8.90 5.28 2.21
N GLY A 179 8.83 3.99 2.51
CA GLY A 179 8.93 2.92 1.53
C GLY A 179 8.64 1.56 2.13
N PHE A 180 8.38 0.58 1.26
CA PHE A 180 8.29 -0.83 1.62
C PHE A 180 8.94 -1.66 0.51
N ALA A 181 9.84 -2.53 0.92
CA ALA A 181 10.50 -3.53 0.13
C ALA A 181 9.70 -4.84 0.26
N GLU A 182 8.87 -5.12 -0.75
CA GLU A 182 7.92 -6.24 -0.77
C GLU A 182 8.60 -7.62 -0.72
N ASP A 183 9.68 -7.82 -1.46
CA ASP A 183 10.34 -9.13 -1.59
C ASP A 183 11.12 -9.49 -0.31
N ASN A 184 11.67 -8.47 0.36
CA ASN A 184 12.41 -8.65 1.60
C ASN A 184 11.51 -8.51 2.85
N ASN A 185 10.26 -8.10 2.68
CA ASN A 185 9.33 -7.72 3.75
C ASN A 185 9.96 -6.71 4.74
N VAL A 186 10.52 -5.61 4.21
CA VAL A 186 11.21 -4.59 4.99
C VAL A 186 10.57 -3.23 4.78
N VAL A 187 10.27 -2.54 5.87
CA VAL A 187 9.75 -1.16 5.84
C VAL A 187 10.92 -0.18 5.91
N LEU A 188 10.88 0.85 5.07
CA LEU A 188 11.78 2.00 5.17
C LEU A 188 11.11 3.08 6.00
N LEU A 189 11.76 3.44 7.10
CA LEU A 189 11.30 4.39 8.08
C LEU A 189 12.23 5.60 8.12
N TRP A 190 11.72 6.78 7.81
CA TRP A 190 12.40 8.03 8.08
C TRP A 190 12.22 8.42 9.55
N THR A 191 13.30 8.90 10.16
CA THR A 191 13.35 9.40 11.54
C THR A 191 14.23 10.66 11.59
N SER A 192 14.24 11.36 12.72
CA SER A 192 15.10 12.55 12.92
C SER A 192 16.61 12.28 12.82
N VAL A 193 17.04 11.03 12.98
CA VAL A 193 18.46 10.64 12.94
C VAL A 193 18.85 9.90 11.64
N GLY A 194 17.90 9.69 10.73
CA GLY A 194 18.10 9.06 9.44
C GLY A 194 17.04 8.04 9.04
N VAL A 195 17.34 7.30 7.98
CA VAL A 195 16.43 6.28 7.43
C VAL A 195 16.85 4.90 7.94
N PHE A 196 15.89 4.14 8.44
CA PHE A 196 16.04 2.77 8.90
C PHE A 196 15.29 1.80 7.99
N THR A 197 15.87 0.62 7.82
CA THR A 197 15.11 -0.58 7.47
C THR A 197 14.61 -1.22 8.75
N VAL A 198 13.34 -1.63 8.78
CA VAL A 198 12.72 -2.32 9.91
C VAL A 198 11.92 -3.50 9.38
N GLN A 199 12.22 -4.69 9.90
CA GLN A 199 11.43 -5.90 9.70
C GLN A 199 10.60 -6.14 10.97
N PHE A 200 9.31 -5.86 10.88
CA PHE A 200 8.42 -5.75 12.05
C PHE A 200 8.18 -7.09 12.75
N GLU A 201 8.20 -8.20 12.03
CA GLU A 201 7.95 -9.54 12.56
C GLU A 201 9.16 -10.11 13.32
N SER A 202 10.37 -9.82 12.84
CA SER A 202 11.63 -10.28 13.45
C SER A 202 12.26 -9.24 14.40
N LEU A 203 11.65 -8.05 14.47
CA LEU A 203 12.16 -6.88 15.20
C LEU A 203 13.59 -6.49 14.80
N GLN A 204 14.02 -6.89 13.60
CA GLN A 204 15.33 -6.54 13.09
C GLN A 204 15.29 -5.16 12.45
N PHE A 205 16.31 -4.35 12.72
CA PHE A 205 16.43 -3.05 12.10
C PHE A 205 17.88 -2.74 11.76
N LYS A 206 18.05 -1.88 10.76
CA LYS A 206 19.36 -1.37 10.34
C LYS A 206 19.21 0.05 9.82
N LYS A 207 20.03 0.96 10.36
CA LYS A 207 20.18 2.32 9.83
C LYS A 207 20.85 2.24 8.45
N LEU A 208 20.21 2.80 7.43
CA LEU A 208 20.75 2.84 6.07
C LEU A 208 21.70 4.03 5.90
N PHE A 209 21.23 5.23 6.23
CA PHE A 209 22.00 6.46 6.12
C PHE A 209 21.45 7.53 7.07
N GLU A 210 22.31 8.49 7.40
CA GLU A 210 21.90 9.71 8.09
C GLU A 210 21.13 10.61 7.14
N SER A 211 20.00 11.13 7.61
CA SER A 211 19.20 12.09 6.89
C SER A 211 18.56 13.03 7.90
N THR A 212 18.86 14.32 7.78
CA THR A 212 18.32 15.39 8.62
C THR A 212 17.32 16.25 7.86
N TYR A 213 17.16 16.06 6.54
CA TYR A 213 16.32 16.88 5.68
C TYR A 213 15.48 16.05 4.70
N GLY A 214 14.16 16.21 4.81
CA GLY A 214 13.18 15.78 3.80
C GLY A 214 12.67 14.34 3.94
N TRP A 215 11.35 14.18 3.76
CA TRP A 215 10.67 12.88 3.69
C TRP A 215 10.31 12.61 2.24
N TYR A 216 11.29 12.12 1.48
CA TYR A 216 11.02 11.63 0.13
C TYR A 216 10.52 10.19 0.21
N HIS A 217 9.54 9.84 -0.61
CA HIS A 217 9.16 8.45 -0.77
C HIS A 217 10.25 7.71 -1.56
N TYR A 218 10.63 6.55 -1.04
CA TYR A 218 11.56 5.62 -1.66
C TYR A 218 10.76 4.46 -2.21
N TYR A 219 10.94 4.17 -3.50
CA TYR A 219 10.35 3.03 -4.17
C TYR A 219 11.46 2.01 -4.41
N PRO A 220 11.74 1.10 -3.47
CA PRO A 220 12.71 0.04 -3.71
C PRO A 220 12.17 -0.80 -4.88
N PHE A 221 12.96 -0.88 -5.94
CA PHE A 221 12.64 -1.75 -7.07
C PHE A 221 13.16 -3.15 -6.75
N GLU A 222 12.24 -4.07 -6.44
CA GLU A 222 12.60 -5.45 -6.10
C GLU A 222 12.14 -6.44 -7.18
N GLY A 223 11.02 -6.15 -7.87
CA GLY A 223 10.55 -7.01 -8.95
C GLY A 223 9.41 -6.44 -9.78
N VAL A 224 8.79 -7.32 -10.56
CA VAL A 224 7.57 -7.05 -11.35
C VAL A 224 6.50 -8.02 -10.87
N TYR A 225 5.28 -7.53 -10.63
CA TYR A 225 4.17 -8.38 -10.23
C TYR A 225 3.88 -9.47 -11.27
N THR A 226 3.72 -10.71 -10.78
CA THR A 226 3.23 -11.86 -11.54
C THR A 226 1.91 -12.31 -10.94
N ALA A 227 0.91 -12.55 -11.79
CA ALA A 227 -0.34 -13.16 -11.35
C ALA A 227 -0.09 -14.67 -11.14
N ASP A 228 0.55 -15.03 -10.03
CA ASP A 228 0.92 -16.42 -9.74
C ASP A 228 -0.30 -17.24 -9.29
N THR A 229 -0.48 -18.38 -9.93
CA THR A 229 -1.36 -19.46 -9.46
C THR A 229 -0.54 -20.44 -8.61
N GLY A 230 -0.10 -19.97 -7.43
CA GLY A 230 0.44 -20.82 -6.37
C GLY A 230 1.93 -21.21 -6.49
N ILE A 231 2.67 -20.88 -5.41
CA ILE A 231 3.94 -21.43 -4.93
C ILE A 231 5.05 -21.59 -5.98
N GLY A 232 5.98 -20.63 -6.01
CA GLY A 232 7.25 -20.79 -6.71
C GLY A 232 8.22 -19.65 -6.45
N GLY A 233 8.78 -19.56 -5.25
CA GLY A 233 9.85 -18.60 -4.92
C GLY A 233 11.06 -18.81 -5.82
N GLY A 234 11.35 -17.80 -6.64
CA GLY A 234 12.62 -17.64 -7.34
C GLY A 234 13.36 -16.44 -6.76
N ASN A 235 14.35 -16.70 -5.92
CA ASN A 235 15.30 -15.69 -5.45
C ASN A 235 16.14 -15.20 -6.64
N ASP A 236 15.86 -14.00 -7.13
CA ASP A 236 16.88 -13.15 -7.72
C ASP A 236 17.15 -12.03 -6.73
N GLU A 237 18.35 -12.01 -6.14
CA GLU A 237 18.80 -10.94 -5.25
C GLU A 237 18.74 -9.59 -5.98
N ALA A 238 17.70 -8.80 -5.72
CA ALA A 238 17.60 -7.44 -6.20
C ALA A 238 18.59 -6.55 -5.42
N LYS A 239 19.57 -5.99 -6.13
CA LYS A 239 20.47 -4.97 -5.60
C LYS A 239 19.74 -3.63 -5.52
N LEU A 240 19.70 -3.05 -4.32
CA LEU A 240 19.31 -1.65 -4.10
C LEU A 240 20.12 -0.73 -5.01
N LEU A 241 19.48 -0.21 -6.06
CA LEU A 241 20.04 0.87 -6.86
C LEU A 241 19.84 2.18 -6.08
N LEU A 242 20.89 2.61 -5.38
CA LEU A 242 20.99 3.97 -4.88
C LEU A 242 21.22 4.89 -6.08
N ASN A 243 20.22 5.71 -6.42
CA ASN A 243 20.46 6.86 -7.30
C ASN A 243 21.37 7.84 -6.56
N THR A 244 22.65 7.89 -6.96
CA THR A 244 23.65 8.92 -6.58
C THR A 244 23.24 10.31 -6.99
#